data_AF-A0A2G6KYF6-F1
#
_entry.id   AF-A0A2G6KYF6-F1
#
_cell.length_a   1.000
_cell.length_b   1.000
_cell.length_c   1.000
_cell.angle_alpha   90.00
_cell.angle_beta   90.00
_cell.angle_gamma   90.00
#
_symmetry.space_group_name_H-M   'P 1'
#
loop_
_entity.id
_entity.type
_entity.pdbx_description
1 polymer ?
#
loop_
_entity_poly.entity_id
_entity_poly.type
_entity_poly.pdbx_seq_one_letter_code
_entity_poly.pdbx_strand_id
1 'polypeptide(L)'
;GGLLNQQDIPGQFGAFVSDPLKNILWHSAFMALVVFVVARGIHKGLEAAVRFLMPVLFVMLVGLLIYAMTLDAFGDALHFMFKFDPGKLTADAVLSALGHSFFTLSLGMGAIMAYGAYMNRGDSLGSSVVTIGILDTMVAIVAGLVIFTIVFSNGLDPAAGPSLMFQTLPVAFSQMPGGIVLGGIFFTLIVFAAWSSAISLAEPAVAWAVESTNLNRVVATLLVCLPTWVLGIGCALSLNAWSDFTILGSNILDFLDKLTTNIMLPLGGLLIAAYCCANRYCYCDV
;
A
#
# COMPACT_ATOMS: atom_id res chain seq x y z
N GLY A 1 -18.39 -18.58 18.05
CA GLY A 1 -18.43 -17.22 18.59
C GLY A 1 -17.19 -16.91 19.39
N GLY A 2 -16.02 -16.79 18.73
CA GLY A 2 -14.75 -16.47 19.40
C GLY A 2 -13.75 -15.73 18.49
N LEU A 3 -14.17 -15.28 17.31
CA LEU A 3 -13.30 -14.64 16.32
C LEU A 3 -12.88 -13.20 16.69
N LEU A 4 -13.56 -12.55 17.65
CA LEU A 4 -13.29 -11.18 18.08
C LEU A 4 -13.36 -11.05 19.62
N ASN A 5 -12.69 -11.93 20.36
CA ASN A 5 -12.53 -11.70 21.81
C ASN A 5 -11.42 -10.65 22.02
N GLN A 6 -11.77 -9.47 22.54
CA GLN A 6 -10.93 -8.26 22.53
C GLN A 6 -9.52 -8.46 23.11
N GLN A 7 -9.39 -9.29 24.13
CA GLN A 7 -8.13 -9.47 24.86
C GLN A 7 -7.09 -10.31 24.09
N ASP A 8 -7.49 -11.01 23.02
CA ASP A 8 -6.60 -11.91 22.28
C ASP A 8 -6.26 -11.42 20.86
N ILE A 9 -6.81 -10.32 20.36
CA ILE A 9 -6.60 -9.89 18.95
C ILE A 9 -5.10 -9.65 18.64
N PRO A 10 -4.35 -8.85 19.44
CA PRO A 10 -2.91 -8.68 19.20
C PRO A 10 -2.14 -10.00 19.31
N GLY A 11 -2.52 -10.87 20.25
CA GLY A 11 -1.90 -12.19 20.45
C GLY A 11 -2.15 -13.16 19.30
N GLN A 12 -3.38 -13.20 18.77
CA GLN A 12 -3.77 -14.00 17.61
C GLN A 12 -3.05 -13.52 16.35
N PHE A 13 -2.95 -12.21 16.14
CA PHE A 13 -2.17 -11.65 15.04
C PHE A 13 -0.69 -11.98 15.18
N GLY A 14 -0.11 -11.82 16.38
CA GLY A 14 1.28 -12.19 16.67
C GLY A 14 1.55 -13.67 16.38
N ALA A 15 0.66 -14.56 16.80
CA ALA A 15 0.76 -15.99 16.50
C ALA A 15 0.64 -16.30 15.00
N PHE A 16 -0.18 -15.55 14.26
CA PHE A 16 -0.29 -15.67 12.81
C PHE A 16 0.99 -15.21 12.10
N VAL A 17 1.54 -14.06 12.45
CA VAL A 17 2.79 -13.53 11.88
C VAL A 17 4.00 -14.41 12.21
N SER A 18 3.98 -15.03 13.39
CA SER A 18 5.03 -15.94 13.84
C SER A 18 5.00 -17.30 13.12
N ASP A 19 3.94 -17.64 12.40
CA ASP A 19 3.79 -18.92 11.68
C ASP A 19 4.36 -18.80 10.25
N PRO A 20 5.56 -19.33 9.96
CA PRO A 20 6.21 -19.13 8.67
C PRO A 20 5.42 -19.76 7.52
N LEU A 21 4.80 -20.92 7.77
CA LEU A 21 4.07 -21.67 6.75
C LEU A 21 2.80 -20.92 6.33
N LYS A 22 2.05 -20.37 7.30
CA LYS A 22 0.86 -19.57 6.98
C LYS A 22 1.20 -18.33 6.18
N ASN A 23 2.25 -17.59 6.57
CA ASN A 23 2.66 -16.37 5.85
C ASN A 23 3.11 -16.68 4.42
N ILE A 24 3.93 -17.72 4.22
CA ILE A 24 4.36 -18.15 2.89
C ILE A 24 3.17 -18.62 2.05
N LEU A 25 2.23 -19.36 2.64
CA LEU A 25 1.05 -19.86 1.94
C LEU A 25 0.18 -18.71 1.43
N TRP A 26 -0.17 -17.75 2.30
CA TRP A 26 -1.01 -16.62 1.91
C TRP A 26 -0.32 -15.67 0.93
N HIS A 27 0.98 -15.42 1.10
CA HIS A 27 1.79 -14.68 0.12
C HIS A 27 1.81 -15.37 -1.25
N SER A 28 2.04 -16.68 -1.27
CA SER A 28 2.07 -17.46 -2.51
C SER A 28 0.71 -17.50 -3.19
N ALA A 29 -0.38 -17.63 -2.42
CA ALA A 29 -1.73 -17.56 -2.94
C ALA A 29 -2.03 -16.19 -3.56
N PHE A 30 -1.66 -15.10 -2.88
CA PHE A 30 -1.84 -13.74 -3.39
C PHE A 30 -1.03 -13.50 -4.67
N MET A 31 0.24 -13.89 -4.70
CA MET A 31 1.09 -13.77 -5.89
C MET A 31 0.58 -14.61 -7.05
N ALA A 32 0.02 -15.80 -6.81
CA ALA A 32 -0.61 -16.61 -7.84
C ALA A 32 -1.82 -15.90 -8.47
N LEU A 33 -2.64 -15.19 -7.67
CA LEU A 33 -3.75 -14.38 -8.18
C LEU A 33 -3.25 -13.22 -9.05
N VAL A 34 -2.17 -12.54 -8.66
CA VAL A 34 -1.55 -11.47 -9.45
C VAL A 34 -1.05 -12.03 -10.80
N VAL A 35 -0.26 -13.11 -10.77
CA VAL A 35 0.27 -13.76 -11.97
C VAL A 35 -0.86 -14.19 -12.90
N PHE A 36 -1.94 -14.77 -12.36
CA PHE A 36 -3.08 -15.22 -13.16
C PHE A 36 -3.73 -14.08 -13.95
N VAL A 37 -3.96 -12.92 -13.33
CA VAL A 37 -4.59 -11.78 -14.01
C VAL A 37 -3.65 -11.13 -15.01
N VAL A 38 -2.39 -10.90 -14.62
CA VAL A 38 -1.37 -10.25 -15.46
C VAL A 38 -1.05 -11.10 -16.70
N ALA A 39 -0.84 -12.41 -16.51
CA ALA A 39 -0.51 -13.32 -17.61
C ALA A 39 -1.65 -13.44 -18.63
N ARG A 40 -2.91 -13.34 -18.19
CA ARG A 40 -4.09 -13.37 -19.07
C ARG A 40 -4.50 -11.99 -19.62
N GLY A 41 -3.95 -10.89 -19.07
CA GLY A 41 -4.30 -9.53 -19.49
C GLY A 41 -5.77 -9.16 -19.24
N ILE A 42 -6.38 -9.69 -18.18
CA ILE A 42 -7.81 -9.49 -17.88
C ILE A 42 -7.99 -8.17 -17.11
N HIS A 43 -7.77 -7.05 -17.80
CA HIS A 43 -7.84 -5.72 -17.19
C HIS A 43 -9.28 -5.21 -17.01
N LYS A 44 -10.16 -5.47 -17.99
CA LYS A 44 -11.54 -4.93 -18.02
C LYS A 44 -12.43 -5.40 -16.86
N GLY A 45 -12.31 -6.67 -16.45
CA GLY A 45 -13.11 -7.23 -15.35
C GLY A 45 -12.65 -6.71 -13.99
N LEU A 46 -11.33 -6.57 -13.81
CA LEU A 46 -10.75 -6.01 -12.60
C LEU A 46 -11.09 -4.52 -12.46
N GLU A 47 -11.01 -3.76 -13.53
CA GLU A 47 -11.32 -2.33 -13.54
C GLU A 47 -12.77 -2.06 -13.08
N ALA A 48 -13.73 -2.85 -13.58
CA ALA A 48 -15.12 -2.75 -13.15
C ALA A 48 -15.30 -3.06 -11.65
N ALA A 49 -14.60 -4.08 -11.14
CA ALA A 49 -14.62 -4.43 -9.73
C ALA A 49 -14.01 -3.31 -8.88
N VAL A 50 -12.83 -2.81 -9.23
CA VAL A 50 -12.14 -1.72 -8.51
C VAL A 50 -12.98 -0.44 -8.50
N ARG A 51 -13.62 -0.10 -9.62
CA ARG A 51 -14.51 1.07 -9.74
C ARG A 51 -15.70 1.00 -8.79
N PHE A 52 -16.17 -0.20 -8.45
CA PHE A 52 -17.25 -0.39 -7.47
C PHE A 52 -16.70 -0.50 -6.03
N LEU A 53 -15.61 -1.23 -5.82
CA LEU A 53 -15.08 -1.53 -4.49
C LEU A 53 -14.41 -0.30 -3.83
N MET A 54 -13.75 0.56 -4.60
CA MET A 54 -13.05 1.74 -4.04
C MET A 54 -14.01 2.75 -3.40
N PRO A 55 -15.14 3.13 -4.03
CA PRO A 55 -16.17 3.94 -3.36
C PRO A 55 -16.72 3.30 -2.09
N VAL A 56 -16.93 1.97 -2.08
CA VAL A 56 -17.42 1.27 -0.89
C VAL A 56 -16.39 1.34 0.23
N LEU A 57 -15.11 1.12 -0.07
CA LEU A 57 -14.02 1.28 0.91
C LEU A 57 -13.98 2.69 1.49
N PHE A 58 -14.13 3.71 0.64
CA PHE A 58 -14.18 5.11 1.08
C PHE A 58 -15.37 5.38 2.02
N VAL A 59 -16.57 4.93 1.68
CA VAL A 59 -17.76 5.07 2.53
C VAL A 59 -17.55 4.39 3.88
N MET A 60 -16.92 3.22 3.91
CA MET A 60 -16.64 2.55 5.17
C MET A 60 -15.57 3.27 6.00
N LEU A 61 -14.54 3.82 5.38
CA LEU A 61 -13.55 4.66 6.08
C LEU A 61 -14.21 5.90 6.71
N VAL A 62 -15.14 6.54 6.01
CA VAL A 62 -15.92 7.66 6.57
C VAL A 62 -16.79 7.18 7.73
N GLY A 63 -17.43 6.02 7.63
CA GLY A 63 -18.18 5.43 8.74
C GLY A 63 -17.30 5.14 9.97
N LEU A 64 -16.10 4.61 9.75
CA LEU A 64 -15.10 4.39 10.81
C LEU A 64 -14.60 5.70 11.42
N LEU A 65 -14.45 6.75 10.62
CA LEU A 65 -14.09 8.08 11.12
C LEU A 65 -15.18 8.63 12.04
N ILE A 66 -16.44 8.56 11.62
CA ILE A 66 -17.58 8.99 12.44
C ILE A 66 -17.58 8.21 13.77
N TYR A 67 -17.35 6.90 13.73
CA TYR A 67 -17.21 6.11 14.94
C TYR A 67 -16.01 6.56 15.79
N ALA A 68 -14.83 6.75 15.20
CA ALA A 68 -13.63 7.21 15.90
C ALA A 68 -13.86 8.56 16.60
N MET A 69 -14.61 9.49 15.98
CA MET A 69 -14.98 10.78 16.57
C MET A 69 -15.85 10.66 17.84
N THR A 70 -16.49 9.51 18.07
CA THR A 70 -17.27 9.26 19.30
C THR A 70 -16.42 8.75 20.46
N LEU A 71 -15.15 8.41 20.22
CA LEU A 71 -14.23 7.93 21.25
C LEU A 71 -13.49 9.10 21.92
N ASP A 72 -13.28 9.00 23.23
CA ASP A 72 -12.61 10.04 24.02
C ASP A 72 -11.19 10.35 23.51
N ALA A 73 -10.50 9.34 22.97
CA ALA A 73 -9.13 9.44 22.47
C ALA A 73 -9.01 10.14 21.09
N PHE A 74 -10.10 10.58 20.47
CA PHE A 74 -10.05 11.26 19.17
C PHE A 74 -9.24 12.57 19.23
N GLY A 75 -9.34 13.29 20.35
CA GLY A 75 -8.54 14.50 20.58
C GLY A 75 -7.03 14.22 20.62
N ASP A 76 -6.63 13.09 21.22
CA ASP A 76 -5.24 12.66 21.28
C ASP A 76 -4.70 12.29 19.89
N ALA A 77 -5.52 11.65 19.06
CA ALA A 77 -5.18 11.34 17.67
C ALA A 77 -4.98 12.61 16.82
N LEU A 78 -5.88 13.58 16.95
CA LEU A 78 -5.73 14.90 16.29
C LEU A 78 -4.44 15.58 16.73
N HIS A 79 -4.19 15.61 18.03
CA HIS A 79 -2.98 16.22 18.57
C HIS A 79 -1.72 15.46 18.13
N PHE A 80 -1.75 14.13 18.07
CA PHE A 80 -0.62 13.33 17.59
C PHE A 80 -0.30 13.59 16.10
N MET A 81 -1.32 13.66 15.24
CA MET A 81 -1.14 13.83 13.79
C MET A 81 -0.80 15.26 13.38
N PHE A 82 -1.40 16.26 14.03
CA PHE A 82 -1.36 17.65 13.58
C PHE A 82 -0.54 18.58 14.48
N LYS A 83 -0.03 18.11 15.62
CA LYS A 83 0.91 18.90 16.41
C LYS A 83 2.21 19.06 15.65
N PHE A 84 2.47 20.29 15.24
CA PHE A 84 3.74 20.67 14.66
C PHE A 84 4.85 20.68 15.73
N ASP A 85 5.92 19.93 15.47
CA ASP A 85 7.11 19.89 16.32
C ASP A 85 8.35 20.11 15.45
N PRO A 86 8.95 21.31 15.47
CA PRO A 86 10.16 21.60 14.70
C PRO A 86 11.33 20.66 15.01
N GLY A 87 11.40 20.11 16.23
CA GLY A 87 12.45 19.18 16.62
C GLY A 87 12.37 17.84 15.89
N LYS A 88 11.20 17.50 15.32
CA LYS A 88 10.99 16.29 14.53
C LYS A 88 11.24 16.47 13.03
N LEU A 89 11.48 17.71 12.58
CA LEU A 89 11.84 18.00 11.19
C LEU A 89 13.32 17.70 10.94
N THR A 90 13.64 16.42 10.90
CA THR A 90 14.98 15.91 10.57
C THR A 90 15.11 15.62 9.08
N ALA A 91 16.33 15.54 8.58
CA ALA A 91 16.58 15.12 7.19
C ALA A 91 15.99 13.73 6.90
N ASP A 92 16.10 12.81 7.86
CA ASP A 92 15.53 11.47 7.75
C ASP A 92 14.00 11.50 7.67
N ALA A 93 13.35 12.34 8.50
CA ALA A 93 11.90 12.50 8.46
C ALA A 93 11.42 13.06 7.11
N VAL A 94 12.14 14.05 6.55
CA VAL A 94 11.83 14.61 5.22
C VAL A 94 12.02 13.55 4.14
N LEU A 95 13.10 12.78 4.18
CA LEU A 95 13.36 11.73 3.21
C LEU A 95 12.32 10.61 3.26
N SER A 96 11.93 10.17 4.46
CA SER A 96 10.85 9.19 4.64
C SER A 96 9.49 9.72 4.17
N ALA A 97 9.17 10.98 4.46
CA ALA A 97 7.92 11.58 3.99
C ALA A 97 7.88 11.70 2.46
N LEU A 98 8.99 12.11 1.85
CA LEU A 98 9.13 12.15 0.39
C LEU A 98 8.98 10.75 -0.19
N GLY A 99 9.71 9.76 0.32
CA GLY A 99 9.62 8.38 -0.13
C GLY A 99 8.19 7.83 -0.04
N HIS A 100 7.50 8.06 1.07
CA HIS A 100 6.12 7.63 1.26
C HIS A 100 5.17 8.31 0.25
N SER A 101 5.39 9.58 -0.06
CA SER A 101 4.62 10.33 -1.06
C SER A 101 4.78 9.72 -2.47
N PHE A 102 6.00 9.28 -2.81
CA PHE A 102 6.25 8.55 -4.06
C PHE A 102 5.60 7.17 -4.06
N PHE A 103 5.66 6.45 -2.94
CA PHE A 103 5.07 5.11 -2.81
C PHE A 103 3.55 5.14 -2.95
N THR A 104 2.85 6.00 -2.19
CA THR A 104 1.38 6.06 -2.20
C THR A 104 0.83 6.45 -3.58
N LEU A 105 1.51 7.38 -4.26
CA LEU A 105 1.16 7.79 -5.61
C LEU A 105 1.72 6.86 -6.70
N SER A 106 2.43 5.79 -6.37
CA SER A 106 3.08 4.90 -7.35
C SER A 106 3.98 5.64 -8.36
N LEU A 107 4.70 6.66 -7.90
CA LEU A 107 5.63 7.49 -8.68
C LEU A 107 7.04 6.89 -8.70
N GLY A 108 7.79 7.13 -9.78
CA GLY A 108 9.19 6.70 -9.92
C GLY A 108 9.41 5.27 -10.40
N MET A 109 8.33 4.48 -10.52
CA MET A 109 8.33 3.06 -10.92
C MET A 109 7.73 2.80 -12.32
N GLY A 110 7.32 3.85 -13.05
CA GLY A 110 6.79 3.74 -14.42
C GLY A 110 5.32 3.34 -14.54
N ALA A 111 4.65 2.96 -13.44
CA ALA A 111 3.24 2.58 -13.44
C ALA A 111 2.31 3.68 -13.98
N ILE A 112 2.42 4.91 -13.47
CA ILE A 112 1.62 6.03 -13.96
C ILE A 112 1.91 6.36 -15.43
N MET A 113 3.16 6.18 -15.90
CA MET A 113 3.48 6.43 -17.31
C MET A 113 2.79 5.42 -18.23
N ALA A 114 2.74 4.14 -17.84
CA ALA A 114 2.00 3.12 -18.56
C ALA A 114 0.50 3.46 -18.64
N TYR A 115 -0.11 3.89 -17.54
CA TYR A 115 -1.51 4.33 -17.56
C TYR A 115 -1.74 5.59 -18.39
N GLY A 116 -0.82 6.55 -18.32
CA GLY A 116 -0.86 7.77 -19.13
C GLY A 116 -0.81 7.48 -20.63
N ALA A 117 -0.10 6.43 -21.05
CA ALA A 117 -0.04 6.00 -22.46
C ALA A 117 -1.40 5.50 -23.00
N TYR A 118 -2.31 5.08 -22.12
CA TYR A 118 -3.66 4.63 -22.49
C TYR A 118 -4.73 5.72 -22.37
N MET A 119 -4.37 6.94 -21.95
CA MET A 119 -5.33 8.04 -21.74
C MET A 119 -5.79 8.66 -23.08
N ASN A 120 -7.06 9.05 -23.18
CA ASN A 120 -7.57 9.66 -24.42
C ASN A 120 -7.03 11.08 -24.59
N ARG A 121 -6.85 11.52 -25.84
CA ARG A 121 -6.33 12.86 -26.16
C ARG A 121 -7.18 14.03 -25.63
N GLY A 122 -8.45 13.79 -25.30
CA GLY A 122 -9.37 14.80 -24.77
C GLY A 122 -9.37 14.93 -23.25
N ASP A 123 -8.72 14.04 -22.52
CA ASP A 123 -8.73 14.03 -21.06
C ASP A 123 -7.70 15.03 -20.51
N SER A 124 -8.10 15.84 -19.53
CA SER A 124 -7.20 16.83 -18.94
C SER A 124 -6.24 16.21 -17.94
N LEU A 125 -4.97 16.04 -18.33
CA LEU A 125 -3.92 15.45 -17.47
C LEU A 125 -3.77 16.21 -16.13
N GLY A 126 -3.75 17.54 -16.17
CA GLY A 126 -3.55 18.38 -14.97
C GLY A 126 -4.65 18.19 -13.93
N SER A 127 -5.91 18.16 -14.34
CA SER A 127 -7.04 17.94 -13.42
C SER A 127 -6.99 16.55 -12.79
N SER A 128 -6.65 15.52 -13.58
CA SER A 128 -6.52 14.15 -13.10
C SER A 128 -5.45 14.02 -12.03
N VAL A 129 -4.26 14.59 -12.26
CA VAL A 129 -3.15 14.55 -11.28
C VAL A 129 -3.53 15.23 -9.96
N VAL A 130 -4.13 16.42 -10.02
CA VAL A 130 -4.56 17.13 -8.80
C VAL A 130 -5.64 16.35 -8.06
N THR A 131 -6.62 15.79 -8.78
CA THR A 131 -7.71 15.01 -8.19
C THR A 131 -7.18 13.76 -7.50
N ILE A 132 -6.26 13.03 -8.13
CA ILE A 132 -5.63 11.83 -7.56
C ILE A 132 -4.88 12.20 -6.28
N GLY A 133 -4.03 13.24 -6.32
CA GLY A 133 -3.26 13.67 -5.15
C GLY A 133 -4.12 14.10 -3.96
N ILE A 134 -5.22 14.82 -4.21
CA ILE A 134 -6.15 15.23 -3.15
C ILE A 134 -6.88 14.03 -2.56
N LEU A 135 -7.41 13.13 -3.39
CA LEU A 135 -8.16 11.97 -2.93
C LEU A 135 -7.26 11.01 -2.13
N ASP A 136 -6.05 10.75 -2.61
CA ASP A 136 -5.05 9.92 -1.92
C ASP A 136 -4.71 10.50 -0.54
N THR A 137 -4.36 11.79 -0.49
CA THR A 137 -4.02 12.48 0.77
C THR A 137 -5.19 12.48 1.75
N MET A 138 -6.40 12.76 1.26
CA MET A 138 -7.61 12.76 2.09
C MET A 138 -7.86 11.38 2.70
N VAL A 139 -7.76 10.31 1.91
CA VAL A 139 -7.92 8.94 2.39
C VAL A 139 -6.86 8.59 3.43
N ALA A 140 -5.60 8.97 3.21
CA ALA A 140 -4.51 8.75 4.16
C ALA A 140 -4.73 9.45 5.50
N ILE A 141 -5.19 10.72 5.49
CA ILE A 141 -5.51 11.47 6.71
C ILE A 141 -6.66 10.81 7.47
N VAL A 142 -7.74 10.43 6.78
CA VAL A 142 -8.89 9.77 7.40
C VAL A 142 -8.49 8.44 8.03
N ALA A 143 -7.72 7.61 7.31
CA ALA A 143 -7.22 6.34 7.81
C ALA A 143 -6.30 6.53 9.03
N GLY A 144 -5.40 7.52 8.98
CA GLY A 144 -4.52 7.87 10.11
C GLY A 144 -5.32 8.24 11.37
N LEU A 145 -6.35 9.08 11.23
CA LEU A 145 -7.19 9.49 12.36
C LEU A 145 -7.93 8.30 12.99
N VAL A 146 -8.49 7.43 12.16
CA VAL A 146 -9.15 6.19 12.63
C VAL A 146 -8.15 5.32 13.38
N ILE A 147 -7.00 5.02 12.78
CA ILE A 147 -5.99 4.14 13.38
C ILE A 147 -5.50 4.72 14.70
N PHE A 148 -5.01 5.96 14.73
CA PHE A 148 -4.43 6.54 15.96
C PHE A 148 -5.45 6.73 17.07
N THR A 149 -6.72 7.03 16.75
CA THR A 149 -7.77 7.09 17.78
C THR A 149 -7.94 5.75 18.47
N ILE A 150 -7.97 4.65 17.70
CA ILE A 150 -8.11 3.31 18.24
C ILE A 150 -6.85 2.88 19.00
N VAL A 151 -5.66 3.25 18.52
CA VAL A 151 -4.39 3.03 19.23
C VAL A 151 -4.44 3.63 20.62
N PHE A 152 -4.75 4.92 20.73
CA PHE A 152 -4.77 5.61 22.02
C PHE A 152 -5.92 5.15 22.91
N SER A 153 -7.10 4.87 22.35
CA SER A 153 -8.24 4.35 23.10
C SER A 153 -7.98 2.98 23.75
N ASN A 154 -7.05 2.20 23.20
CA ASN A 154 -6.76 0.83 23.67
C ASN A 154 -5.34 0.70 24.24
N GLY A 155 -4.61 1.81 24.43
CA GLY A 155 -3.25 1.81 24.98
C GLY A 155 -2.24 1.04 24.13
N LEU A 156 -2.46 0.95 22.82
CA LEU A 156 -1.54 0.32 21.88
C LEU A 156 -0.35 1.24 21.57
N ASP A 157 0.76 0.67 21.11
CA ASP A 157 1.93 1.43 20.69
C ASP A 157 1.73 2.00 19.26
N PRO A 158 1.71 3.33 19.06
CA PRO A 158 1.62 3.94 17.72
C PRO A 158 2.84 3.62 16.84
N ALA A 159 3.95 3.14 17.40
CA ALA A 159 5.16 2.77 16.68
C ALA A 159 5.26 1.27 16.31
N ALA A 160 4.16 0.50 16.41
CA ALA A 160 4.14 -0.94 16.10
C ALA A 160 4.31 -1.30 14.60
N GLY A 161 4.58 -0.31 13.74
CA GLY A 161 4.93 -0.51 12.34
C GLY A 161 3.81 -1.11 11.49
N PRO A 162 4.12 -1.92 10.46
CA PRO A 162 3.15 -2.48 9.52
C PRO A 162 2.02 -3.30 10.17
N SER A 163 2.25 -3.80 11.38
CA SER A 163 1.27 -4.59 12.13
C SER A 163 0.10 -3.78 12.69
N LEU A 164 0.24 -2.45 12.78
CA LEU A 164 -0.66 -1.57 13.52
C LEU A 164 -2.11 -1.65 13.00
N MET A 165 -2.31 -1.62 11.68
CA MET A 165 -3.66 -1.70 11.09
C MET A 165 -4.35 -3.04 11.36
N PHE A 166 -3.58 -4.13 11.45
CA PHE A 166 -4.09 -5.49 11.65
C PHE A 166 -4.38 -5.81 13.12
N GLN A 167 -3.94 -4.95 14.04
CA GLN A 167 -4.30 -5.03 15.46
C GLN A 167 -5.44 -4.05 15.78
N THR A 168 -5.33 -2.81 15.32
CA THR A 168 -6.26 -1.72 15.66
C THR A 168 -7.64 -1.89 15.04
N LEU A 169 -7.72 -2.14 13.73
CA LEU A 169 -9.01 -2.17 13.04
C LEU A 169 -9.90 -3.33 13.50
N PRO A 170 -9.39 -4.57 13.73
CA PRO A 170 -10.23 -5.62 14.32
C PRO A 170 -10.71 -5.29 15.72
N VAL A 171 -9.91 -4.59 16.54
CA VAL A 171 -10.34 -4.09 17.85
C VAL A 171 -11.50 -3.10 17.69
N ALA A 172 -11.40 -2.14 16.77
CA ALA A 172 -12.49 -1.20 16.46
C ALA A 172 -13.77 -1.94 16.06
N PHE A 173 -13.68 -2.90 15.13
CA PHE A 173 -14.83 -3.68 14.70
C PHE A 173 -15.43 -4.50 15.85
N SER A 174 -14.62 -5.08 16.74
CA SER A 174 -15.13 -5.87 17.87
C SER A 174 -16.03 -5.07 18.82
N GLN A 175 -15.89 -3.75 18.84
CA GLN A 175 -16.66 -2.83 19.68
C GLN A 175 -17.95 -2.34 18.98
N MET A 176 -18.10 -2.57 17.68
CA MET A 176 -19.26 -2.13 16.91
C MET A 176 -20.37 -3.20 16.85
N PRO A 177 -21.65 -2.80 16.91
CA PRO A 177 -22.76 -3.68 16.56
C PRO A 177 -22.60 -4.20 15.12
N GLY A 178 -22.59 -5.52 14.93
CA GLY A 178 -22.35 -6.12 13.60
C GLY A 178 -20.88 -6.10 13.14
N GLY A 179 -19.95 -5.81 14.04
CA GLY A 179 -18.51 -5.69 13.80
C GLY A 179 -17.86 -6.79 12.98
N ILE A 180 -18.23 -8.06 13.20
CA ILE A 180 -17.71 -9.20 12.44
C ILE A 180 -18.01 -9.06 10.95
N VAL A 181 -19.23 -8.64 10.60
CA VAL A 181 -19.65 -8.46 9.21
C VAL A 181 -18.95 -7.25 8.60
N LEU A 182 -18.92 -6.12 9.32
CA LEU A 182 -18.25 -4.90 8.86
C LEU A 182 -16.75 -5.11 8.66
N GLY A 183 -16.08 -5.75 9.60
CA GLY A 183 -14.66 -6.10 9.50
C GLY A 183 -14.38 -7.08 8.36
N GLY A 184 -15.24 -8.09 8.18
CA GLY A 184 -15.14 -9.02 7.05
C GLY A 184 -15.23 -8.31 5.70
N ILE A 185 -16.18 -7.39 5.53
CA ILE A 185 -16.31 -6.57 4.31
C ILE A 185 -15.07 -5.68 4.15
N PHE A 186 -14.60 -5.04 5.22
CA PHE A 186 -13.46 -4.12 5.19
C PHE A 186 -12.15 -4.79 4.78
N PHE A 187 -11.80 -5.91 5.42
CA PHE A 187 -10.59 -6.64 5.06
C PHE A 187 -10.70 -7.26 3.67
N THR A 188 -11.90 -7.66 3.23
CA THR A 188 -12.12 -8.08 1.83
C THR A 188 -11.80 -6.94 0.87
N LEU A 189 -12.30 -5.72 1.15
CA LEU A 189 -12.02 -4.54 0.32
C LEU A 189 -10.53 -4.19 0.30
N ILE A 190 -9.84 -4.29 1.43
CA ILE A 190 -8.37 -4.09 1.49
C ILE A 190 -7.66 -5.11 0.62
N VAL A 191 -8.04 -6.39 0.67
CA VAL A 191 -7.42 -7.43 -0.18
C VAL A 191 -7.59 -7.09 -1.65
N PHE A 192 -8.78 -6.64 -2.07
CA PHE A 192 -9.01 -6.19 -3.45
C PHE A 192 -8.20 -4.94 -3.81
N ALA A 193 -8.11 -3.96 -2.91
CA ALA A 193 -7.31 -2.75 -3.11
C ALA A 193 -5.83 -3.12 -3.29
N ALA A 194 -5.26 -3.91 -2.38
CA ALA A 194 -3.88 -4.40 -2.45
C ALA A 194 -3.63 -5.23 -3.73
N TRP A 195 -4.60 -6.06 -4.13
CA TRP A 195 -4.50 -6.87 -5.35
C TRP A 195 -4.47 -6.00 -6.61
N SER A 196 -5.32 -4.97 -6.69
CA SER A 196 -5.31 -4.02 -7.80
C SER A 196 -4.00 -3.24 -7.90
N SER A 197 -3.44 -2.81 -6.76
CA SER A 197 -2.13 -2.14 -6.70
C SER A 197 -1.01 -3.08 -7.15
N ALA A 198 -0.99 -4.34 -6.71
CA ALA A 198 0.03 -5.31 -7.12
C ALA A 198 0.01 -5.58 -8.63
N ILE A 199 -1.18 -5.63 -9.24
CA ILE A 199 -1.34 -5.77 -10.70
C ILE A 199 -0.84 -4.52 -11.43
N SER A 200 -1.19 -3.33 -10.94
CA SER A 200 -0.71 -2.04 -11.44
C SER A 200 0.82 -1.91 -11.42
N LEU A 201 1.47 -2.48 -10.39
CA LEU A 201 2.92 -2.52 -10.28
C LEU A 201 3.58 -3.53 -11.24
N ALA A 202 2.96 -4.70 -11.41
CA ALA A 202 3.52 -5.77 -12.24
C ALA A 202 3.34 -5.51 -13.74
N GLU A 203 2.21 -4.94 -14.15
CA GLU A 203 1.84 -4.79 -15.56
C GLU A 203 2.86 -4.01 -16.40
N PRO A 204 3.38 -2.84 -15.98
CA PRO A 204 4.37 -2.09 -16.75
C PRO A 204 5.66 -2.88 -16.98
N ALA A 205 6.13 -3.59 -15.95
CA ALA A 205 7.33 -4.41 -16.04
C ALA A 205 7.13 -5.60 -16.99
N VAL A 206 5.94 -6.23 -16.97
CA VAL A 206 5.59 -7.31 -17.89
C VAL A 206 5.43 -6.80 -19.32
N ALA A 207 4.77 -5.66 -19.52
CA ALA A 207 4.62 -5.04 -20.84
C ALA A 207 6.00 -4.72 -21.45
N TRP A 208 6.89 -4.09 -20.68
CA TRP A 208 8.27 -3.83 -21.09
C TRP A 208 9.03 -5.11 -21.44
N ALA A 209 8.88 -6.18 -20.63
CA ALA A 209 9.53 -7.45 -20.89
C ALA A 209 9.03 -8.10 -22.19
N VAL A 210 7.73 -8.07 -22.46
CA VAL A 210 7.15 -8.57 -23.72
C VAL A 210 7.69 -7.80 -24.92
N GLU A 211 7.70 -6.47 -24.87
CA GLU A 211 8.18 -5.61 -25.96
C GLU A 211 9.68 -5.76 -26.21
N SER A 212 10.49 -5.85 -25.16
CA SER A 212 11.95 -5.87 -25.26
C SER A 212 12.53 -7.23 -25.66
N THR A 213 11.82 -8.33 -25.36
CA THR A 213 12.35 -9.70 -25.53
C THR A 213 11.57 -10.57 -26.52
N ASN A 214 10.45 -10.08 -27.08
CA ASN A 214 9.52 -10.85 -27.92
C ASN A 214 9.03 -12.17 -27.29
N LEU A 215 9.14 -12.31 -25.97
CA LEU A 215 8.62 -13.48 -25.25
C LEU A 215 7.09 -13.46 -25.21
N ASN A 216 6.49 -14.64 -25.10
CA ASN A 216 5.06 -14.71 -24.85
C ASN A 216 4.73 -14.10 -23.46
N ARG A 217 3.52 -13.58 -23.33
CA ARG A 217 3.09 -12.84 -22.13
C ARG A 217 3.19 -13.66 -20.84
N VAL A 218 2.93 -14.97 -20.92
CA VAL A 218 2.99 -15.87 -19.75
C VAL A 218 4.43 -15.99 -19.23
N VAL A 219 5.40 -16.21 -20.13
CA VAL A 219 6.81 -16.31 -19.76
C VAL A 219 7.33 -14.97 -19.24
N ALA A 220 6.99 -13.85 -19.89
CA ALA A 220 7.35 -12.52 -19.39
C ALA A 220 6.77 -12.25 -17.99
N THR A 221 5.53 -12.66 -17.72
CA THR A 221 4.91 -12.55 -16.39
C THR A 221 5.67 -13.37 -15.35
N LEU A 222 6.03 -14.62 -15.67
CA LEU A 222 6.80 -15.46 -14.75
C LEU A 222 8.20 -14.89 -14.49
N LEU A 223 8.87 -14.35 -15.51
CA LEU A 223 10.18 -13.73 -15.35
C LEU A 223 10.16 -12.52 -14.41
N VAL A 224 9.08 -11.73 -14.42
CA VAL A 224 8.92 -10.57 -13.52
C VAL A 224 8.44 -11.00 -12.14
N CYS A 225 7.42 -11.85 -12.05
CA CYS A 225 6.77 -12.17 -10.78
C CYS A 225 7.51 -13.23 -9.94
N LEU A 226 8.30 -14.13 -10.55
CA LEU A 226 9.01 -15.17 -9.81
C LEU A 226 10.12 -14.58 -8.92
N PRO A 227 10.98 -13.65 -9.37
CA PRO A 227 11.91 -12.96 -8.49
C PRO A 227 11.21 -12.20 -7.36
N THR A 228 10.11 -11.49 -7.67
CA THR A 228 9.31 -10.77 -6.66
C THR A 228 8.70 -11.72 -5.63
N TRP A 229 8.23 -12.89 -6.05
CA TRP A 229 7.71 -13.91 -5.14
C TRP A 229 8.79 -14.45 -4.21
N VAL A 230 9.99 -14.77 -4.74
CA VAL A 230 11.15 -15.24 -3.95
C VAL A 230 11.58 -14.18 -2.93
N LEU A 231 11.70 -12.91 -3.35
CA LEU A 231 12.02 -11.81 -2.44
C LEU A 231 10.93 -11.64 -1.36
N GLY A 232 9.65 -11.76 -1.73
CA GLY A 232 8.54 -11.68 -0.80
C GLY A 232 8.51 -12.82 0.22
N ILE A 233 8.97 -14.03 -0.14
CA ILE A 233 9.20 -15.11 0.85
C ILE A 233 10.28 -14.69 1.86
N GLY A 234 11.36 -14.08 1.39
CA GLY A 234 12.40 -13.53 2.27
C GLY A 234 11.85 -12.50 3.26
N CYS A 235 10.98 -11.59 2.80
CA CYS A 235 10.28 -10.63 3.66
C CYS A 235 9.33 -11.31 4.66
N ALA A 236 8.57 -12.31 4.21
CA ALA A 236 7.65 -13.04 5.09
C ALA A 236 8.39 -13.82 6.19
N LEU A 237 9.56 -14.37 5.86
CA LEU A 237 10.43 -15.07 6.81
C LEU A 237 11.13 -14.11 7.78
N SER A 238 11.44 -12.88 7.36
CA SER A 238 12.08 -11.89 8.25
C SER A 238 11.19 -11.42 9.39
N LEU A 239 9.89 -11.73 9.34
CA LEU A 239 8.95 -11.49 10.44
C LEU A 239 8.89 -12.63 11.46
N ASN A 240 9.54 -13.77 11.19
CA ASN A 240 9.50 -14.97 12.04
C ASN A 240 10.87 -15.67 12.10
N ALA A 241 11.13 -16.67 11.26
CA ALA A 241 12.31 -17.53 11.33
C ALA A 241 13.63 -16.80 11.03
N TRP A 242 13.58 -15.72 10.26
CA TRP A 242 14.73 -14.88 9.92
C TRP A 242 14.69 -13.52 10.63
N SER A 243 13.99 -13.42 11.76
CA SER A 243 13.95 -12.18 12.56
C SER A 243 15.33 -11.67 12.96
N ASP A 244 16.26 -12.60 13.24
CA ASP A 244 17.62 -12.29 13.68
C ASP A 244 18.55 -11.95 12.52
N PHE A 245 18.13 -12.20 11.28
CA PHE A 245 18.92 -11.89 10.10
C PHE A 245 18.72 -10.42 9.72
N THR A 246 19.70 -9.60 10.08
CA THR A 246 19.68 -8.16 9.79
C THR A 246 20.63 -7.79 8.66
N ILE A 247 20.16 -6.93 7.75
CA ILE A 247 20.96 -6.25 6.73
C ILE A 247 21.03 -4.77 7.11
N LEU A 248 22.23 -4.24 7.31
CA LEU A 248 22.43 -2.85 7.77
C LEU A 248 21.61 -2.47 9.02
N GLY A 249 21.46 -3.43 9.95
CA GLY A 249 20.72 -3.23 11.21
C GLY A 249 19.20 -3.18 11.08
N SER A 250 18.64 -3.52 9.91
CA SER A 250 17.19 -3.69 9.69
C SER A 250 16.91 -5.13 9.23
N ASN A 251 15.72 -5.66 9.48
CA ASN A 251 15.31 -6.94 8.89
C ASN A 251 15.16 -6.80 7.36
N ILE A 252 14.95 -7.92 6.64
CA ILE A 252 14.87 -7.90 5.18
C ILE A 252 13.72 -7.03 4.67
N LEU A 253 12.53 -7.11 5.28
CA LEU A 253 11.36 -6.32 4.90
C LEU A 253 11.66 -4.81 5.02
N ASP A 254 12.15 -4.38 6.18
CA ASP A 254 12.45 -2.97 6.47
C ASP A 254 13.61 -2.46 5.60
N PHE A 255 14.60 -3.30 5.33
CA PHE A 255 15.70 -2.95 4.44
C PHE A 255 15.22 -2.73 3.01
N LEU A 256 14.40 -3.64 2.47
CA LEU A 256 13.86 -3.50 1.13
C LEU A 256 12.91 -2.31 1.03
N ASP A 257 12.04 -2.09 2.02
CA ASP A 257 11.17 -0.91 2.06
C ASP A 257 11.98 0.39 2.06
N LYS A 258 12.98 0.53 2.95
CA LYS A 258 13.85 1.71 2.98
C LYS A 258 14.59 1.89 1.65
N LEU A 259 15.11 0.82 1.06
CA LEU A 259 15.81 0.87 -0.22
C LEU A 259 14.89 1.36 -1.34
N THR A 260 13.68 0.82 -1.44
CA THR A 260 12.74 1.21 -2.50
C THR A 260 12.21 2.61 -2.26
N THR A 261 11.70 2.87 -1.07
CA THR A 261 10.93 4.06 -0.70
C THR A 261 11.83 5.29 -0.55
N ASN A 262 13.01 5.15 0.07
CA ASN A 262 13.89 6.31 0.31
C ASN A 262 14.90 6.54 -0.83
N ILE A 263 15.21 5.53 -1.66
CA ILE A 263 16.28 5.63 -2.67
C ILE A 263 15.72 5.43 -4.09
N MET A 264 15.16 4.25 -4.40
CA MET A 264 14.81 3.91 -5.78
C MET A 264 13.69 4.81 -6.36
N LEU A 265 12.58 4.98 -5.64
CA LEU A 265 11.44 5.77 -6.13
C LEU A 265 11.77 7.27 -6.24
N PRO A 266 12.40 7.92 -5.24
CA PRO A 266 12.80 9.32 -5.37
C PRO A 266 13.80 9.56 -6.50
N LEU A 267 14.80 8.69 -6.65
CA LEU A 267 15.77 8.80 -7.76
C LEU A 267 15.10 8.58 -9.11
N GLY A 268 14.23 7.57 -9.24
CA GLY A 268 13.46 7.33 -10.45
C GLY A 268 12.60 8.54 -10.82
N GLY A 269 11.93 9.14 -9.84
CA GLY A 269 11.18 10.38 -9.99
C GLY A 269 12.02 11.56 -10.46
N LEU A 270 13.18 11.77 -9.83
CA LEU A 270 14.09 12.85 -10.17
C LEU A 270 14.64 12.69 -11.60
N LEU A 271 15.01 11.47 -12.00
CA LEU A 271 15.48 11.19 -13.35
C LEU A 271 14.39 11.42 -14.40
N ILE A 272 13.14 11.01 -14.12
CA ILE A 272 12.00 11.29 -15.00
C ILE A 272 11.77 12.80 -15.12
N ALA A 273 11.80 13.54 -14.01
CA ALA A 273 11.62 14.99 -14.01
C ALA A 273 12.75 15.70 -14.79
N ALA A 274 14.01 15.29 -14.58
CA ALA A 274 15.16 15.81 -15.31
C ALA A 274 15.05 15.53 -16.82
N TYR A 275 14.66 14.31 -17.20
CA TYR A 275 14.42 13.94 -18.59
C TYR A 275 13.32 14.79 -19.23
N CYS A 276 12.18 14.97 -18.54
CA CYS A 276 11.11 15.84 -19.02
C CYS A 276 11.57 17.28 -19.19
N CYS A 277 12.33 17.85 -18.25
CA CYS A 277 12.86 19.21 -18.37
C CYS A 277 13.87 19.34 -19.51
N ALA A 278 14.77 18.38 -19.69
CA ALA A 278 15.76 18.37 -20.77
C ALA A 278 15.08 18.30 -22.15
N ASN A 279 14.05 17.45 -22.30
CA ASN A 279 13.31 17.30 -23.56
C ASN A 279 12.21 18.34 -23.78
N ARG A 280 11.83 19.14 -22.77
CA ARG A 280 10.85 20.23 -22.93
C ARG A 280 11.36 21.33 -23.88
N TYR A 281 12.68 21.47 -24.02
CA TYR A 281 13.30 22.33 -25.03
C TYR A 281 13.14 21.79 -26.47
N CYS A 282 12.77 20.53 -26.67
CA CYS A 282 12.59 19.94 -28.01
C CYS A 282 11.13 19.89 -28.48
N TYR A 283 10.14 19.97 -27.58
CA TYR A 283 8.71 19.83 -27.90
C TYR A 283 7.92 21.14 -27.89
N CYS A 284 8.53 22.28 -27.51
CA CYS A 284 7.90 23.59 -27.61
C CYS A 284 8.04 24.25 -29.01
N ASP A 285 8.70 23.59 -29.97
CA ASP A 285 8.90 24.06 -31.34
C ASP A 285 8.06 23.29 -32.40
N VAL A 286 6.99 22.58 -31.98
CA VAL A 286 6.03 21.93 -32.91
C VAL A 286 4.60 22.32 -32.58
#